data_AF-A0A2G9GLN5-F1
#
_entry.id   AF-A0A2G9GLN5-F1
#
_cell.length_a   1.000
_cell.length_b   1.000
_cell.length_c   1.000
_cell.angle_alpha   90.00
_cell.angle_beta   90.00
_cell.angle_gamma   90.00
#
_symmetry.space_group_name_H-M   'P 1'
#
loop_
_entity.id
_entity.type
_entity.pdbx_description
1 polymer ?
#
loop_
_entity_poly.entity_id
_entity_poly.type
_entity_poly.pdbx_seq_one_letter_code
_entity_poly.pdbx_strand_id
1 'polypeptide(L)' 'MPCLKELRIIGCNKLTKLPHQLLRKASALENLTIQGSRHLYERYEDKNGSGRSSLSHIPRVKVTRYY' A
#
# COMPACT_ATOMS: atom_id res chain seq x y z
N MET A 1 -1.55 -20.30 -6.36
CA MET A 1 -0.93 -18.96 -6.54
C MET A 1 -1.77 -17.95 -5.80
N PRO A 2 -1.18 -16.98 -5.08
CA PRO A 2 -1.94 -15.94 -4.38
C PRO A 2 -2.74 -15.12 -5.40
N CYS A 3 -4.07 -15.23 -5.30
CA CYS A 3 -5.06 -14.61 -6.18
C CYS A 3 -5.67 -13.34 -5.56
N LEU A 4 -4.93 -12.69 -4.67
CA LEU A 4 -5.37 -11.49 -3.99
C LEU A 4 -5.40 -10.32 -4.98
N LYS A 5 -6.60 -9.92 -5.40
CA LYS A 5 -6.81 -8.79 -6.32
C LYS A 5 -6.95 -7.45 -5.62
N GLU A 6 -7.43 -7.44 -4.39
CA GLU A 6 -7.67 -6.23 -3.63
C GLU A 6 -7.13 -6.35 -2.20
N LEU A 7 -6.42 -5.31 -1.77
CA LEU A 7 -5.88 -5.16 -0.42
C LEU A 7 -6.26 -3.78 0.12
N ARG A 8 -6.91 -3.76 1.29
CA ARG A 8 -7.32 -2.53 1.97
C ARG A 8 -6.70 -2.48 3.35
N ILE A 9 -6.09 -1.35 3.68
CA ILE A 9 -5.46 -1.08 4.97
C ILE A 9 -6.11 0.18 5.52
N ILE A 10 -6.82 0.04 6.64
CA ILE A 10 -7.68 1.10 7.16
C ILE A 10 -7.35 1.30 8.65
N GLY A 11 -7.00 2.53 9.04
CA GLY A 11 -6.77 2.88 10.45
C GLY A 11 -5.54 2.23 11.10
N CYS A 12 -4.60 1.68 10.32
CA CYS A 12 -3.44 0.98 10.82
C CYS A 12 -2.30 1.94 11.19
N ASN A 13 -2.48 2.68 12.28
CA ASN A 13 -1.53 3.72 12.71
C ASN A 13 -0.21 3.16 13.24
N LYS A 14 -0.18 1.93 13.76
CA LYS A 14 1.06 1.27 14.22
C LYS A 14 1.84 0.61 13.07
N LEU A 15 1.21 0.44 11.90
CA LEU A 15 1.84 -0.21 10.76
C LEU A 15 2.69 0.83 10.01
N THR A 16 4.00 0.72 10.15
CA THR A 16 4.95 1.67 9.56
C THR A 16 5.30 1.35 8.11
N LYS A 17 5.18 0.08 7.72
CA LYS A 17 5.49 -0.40 6.37
C LYS A 17 4.69 -1.62 6.00
N LEU A 18 4.43 -1.77 4.70
CA LEU A 18 4.03 -3.05 4.14
C LEU A 18 5.23 -3.99 4.01
N PRO A 19 5.06 -5.30 4.31
CA PRO A 19 6.11 -6.28 4.07
C PRO A 19 6.41 -6.37 2.57
N HIS A 20 7.68 -6.22 2.18
CA HIS A 20 8.08 -6.32 0.77
C HIS A 20 7.74 -7.70 0.18
N GLN A 21 7.78 -8.74 1.01
CA GLN A 21 7.40 -10.09 0.61
C GLN A 21 5.90 -10.22 0.30
N LEU A 22 5.03 -9.46 0.98
CA LEU A 22 3.60 -9.43 0.69
C LEU A 22 3.38 -8.83 -0.70
N LEU A 23 4.02 -7.69 -0.97
CA LEU A 23 3.95 -7.01 -2.26
C LEU A 23 4.50 -7.89 -3.40
N ARG A 24 5.64 -8.56 -3.20
CA ARG A 24 6.20 -9.49 -4.19
C ARG A 24 5.32 -10.71 -4.45
N LYS A 25 4.67 -11.25 -3.41
CA LYS A 25 3.80 -12.42 -3.54
C LYS A 25 2.44 -12.04 -4.12
N ALA A 26 1.95 -10.83 -3.87
CA ALA A 26 0.67 -10.35 -4.39
C ALA A 26 0.81 -9.85 -5.84
N SER A 27 1.37 -10.68 -6.73
CA SER A 27 1.57 -10.34 -8.15
C SER A 27 0.25 -10.15 -8.91
N ALA A 28 -0.84 -10.71 -8.40
CA ALA A 28 -2.19 -10.54 -8.95
C ALA A 28 -2.95 -9.34 -8.35
N LEU A 29 -2.29 -8.51 -7.53
CA LEU A 29 -2.92 -7.39 -6.86
C LEU A 29 -3.17 -6.25 -7.85
N GLU A 30 -4.45 -5.97 -8.05
CA GLU A 30 -4.91 -4.92 -8.96
C GLU A 30 -5.16 -3.61 -8.18
N ASN A 31 -5.72 -3.74 -6.97
CA ASN A 31 -6.16 -2.62 -6.14
C ASN A 31 -5.49 -2.64 -4.76
N LEU A 32 -4.79 -1.55 -4.42
CA LEU A 32 -4.29 -1.29 -3.06
C LEU A 32 -4.90 0.01 -2.54
N THR A 33 -5.61 -0.07 -1.41
CA THR A 33 -6.13 1.10 -0.71
C THR A 33 -5.50 1.22 0.68
N ILE A 34 -4.94 2.38 0.97
CA ILE A 34 -4.44 2.75 2.29
C ILE A 34 -5.24 3.97 2.75
N GLN A 35 -5.95 3.83 3.87
CA GLN A 35 -6.80 4.88 4.42
C GLN A 35 -6.52 5.08 5.89
N GLY A 36 -6.34 6.33 6.31
CA GLY A 36 -6.25 6.69 7.72
C GLY A 36 -5.11 6.01 8.48
N SER A 37 -4.04 5.63 7.78
CA SER A 37 -2.87 4.97 8.36
C SER A 37 -1.69 5.94 8.26
N ARG A 38 -1.42 6.71 9.32
CA ARG A 38 -0.48 7.86 9.29
C ARG A 38 0.88 7.51 8.68
N HIS A 39 1.55 6.49 9.20
CA HIS A 39 2.90 6.14 8.74
C HIS A 39 2.93 5.56 7.31
N LEU A 40 1.91 4.80 6.92
CA LEU A 40 1.82 4.30 5.55
C LEU A 40 1.50 5.42 4.57
N TYR A 41 0.64 6.36 4.97
CA TYR A 41 0.33 7.54 4.18
C TYR A 41 1.61 8.32 3.87
N GLU A 42 2.38 8.70 4.89
CA GLU A 42 3.65 9.41 4.73
C GLU A 42 4.65 8.63 3.84
N ARG A 43 4.65 7.29 3.92
CA ARG A 43 5.59 6.44 3.17
C ARG A 43 5.21 6.20 1.71
N TYR A 44 3.92 6.21 1.38
CA TYR A 44 3.40 5.82 0.06
C TYR A 44 2.67 6.94 -0.69
N GLU A 45 2.27 8.03 -0.03
CA GLU A 45 1.68 9.22 -0.64
C GLU A 45 2.73 10.02 -1.43
N ASP A 46 3.94 10.15 -0.87
CA ASP A 46 4.94 11.03 -1.45
C ASP A 46 5.40 10.49 -2.82
N LYS A 47 5.31 11.29 -3.88
CA LYS A 47 5.77 10.91 -5.23
C LYS A 47 7.26 10.57 -5.24
N ASN A 48 8.01 11.03 -4.23
CA ASN A 48 9.43 10.76 -4.05
C ASN A 48 9.74 9.75 -2.91
N GLY A 49 8.71 9.20 -2.27
CA GLY A 49 8.86 8.27 -1.15
C GLY A 49 9.40 6.90 -1.61
N SER A 50 10.46 6.41 -0.95
CA SER A 50 11.11 5.12 -1.24
C SER A 50 10.15 3.91 -1.23
N GLY A 51 9.01 4.02 -0.53
CA GLY A 51 7.97 2.99 -0.50
C GLY A 51 7.18 2.89 -1.79
N ARG A 52 7.02 3.99 -2.54
CA ARG A 52 6.14 4.07 -3.70
C ARG A 52 6.65 3.23 -4.88
N SER A 53 7.97 3.15 -5.05
CA SER A 53 8.62 2.27 -6.04
C SER A 53 8.28 0.80 -5.83
N SER A 54 8.03 0.38 -4.58
CA SER A 54 7.62 -1.00 -4.28
C SER A 54 6.18 -1.31 -4.71
N LEU A 55 5.37 -0.29 -4.98
CA LEU A 55 3.98 -0.41 -5.43
C LEU A 55 3.82 -0.23 -6.94
N SER A 56 4.93 -0.05 -7.67
CA SER A 56 4.94 0.21 -9.12
C SER A 56 4.27 -0.87 -9.97
N HIS A 57 4.25 -2.11 -9.51
CA HIS A 57 3.59 -3.23 -10.19
C HIS A 57 2.07 -3.29 -9.95
N ILE A 58 1.53 -2.47 -9.04
CA ILE A 58 0.11 -2.45 -8.69
C ILE A 58 -0.57 -1.37 -9.55
N PRO A 59 -1.55 -1.73 -10.40
CA PRO A 59 -2.21 -0.80 -11.31
C PRO A 59 -2.91 0.36 -10.60
N ARG A 60 -3.59 0.08 -9.49
CA ARG A 60 -4.42 1.06 -8.78
C ARG A 60 -4.01 1.15 -7.32
N VAL A 61 -3.36 2.25 -6.98
CA VAL A 61 -2.94 2.56 -5.61
C VAL A 61 -3.63 3.83 -5.15
N LYS A 62 -4.44 3.73 -4.10
CA LYS A 62 -5.12 4.86 -3.46
C LYS A 62 -4.62 5.01 -2.03
N VAL A 63 -4.03 6.16 -1.72
CA VAL A 63 -3.51 6.49 -0.38
C VAL A 63 -4.21 7.75 0.10
N THR A 64 -4.92 7.69 1.22
CA THR A 64 -5.75 8.78 1.75
C THR A 64 -5.64 8.89 3.27
N ARG A 65 -5.80 10.11 3.80
CA ARG A 65 -5.84 10.39 5.24
C ARG A 65 -7.25 10.82 5.64
N TYR A 66 -7.63 10.59 6.90
CA TYR A 66 -8.82 11.25 7.47
C TYR A 66 -8.47 12.72 7.76
N TYR A 67 -9.39 13.63 7.43
CA TYR A 67 -9.29 15.07 7.70
C TYR A 67 -9.38 15.36 9.20
#